data_AF-A0A364NQC4-F1
#
_entry.id   AF-A0A364NQC4-F1
#
_cell.length_a   1.000
_cell.length_b   1.000
_cell.length_c   1.000
_cell.angle_alpha   90.00
_cell.angle_beta   90.00
_cell.angle_gamma   90.00
#
_symmetry.space_group_name_H-M   'P 1'
#
loop_
_entity.id
_entity.type
_entity.pdbx_description
1 polymer ?
#
loop_
_entity_poly.entity_id
_entity_poly.type
_entity_poly.pdbx_seq_one_letter_code
_entity_poly.pdbx_strand_id
1 'polypeptide(L)'
;MIKKSTANVVAFLLISTASAFSHAENTTEAIEDLDSSLSMMTLTHTLTLPFDHPLYSIYSEVGFEYLWASKDKLLQLVHQLEALQFDGLDPRHYDIEELYWRINNTENFQHIDTELEVLATTSMLNALSHLMYGKLKADEIEPMWRYERQRPLDQRHEALLIKHQSNISTAFDQARPDFPPYQQLRSAYQTLLAELKLHEWPFISEDRPSIRQGDRDPRVVLIRERLLPSIDHPDPDFYDEALAEAVIEFQKSFLLTTDGIVGPATLRAMNMSPADKLNQIQVNLERMRWLANEMEEEMVLVDIAGAKLVYYENAQPVWETRTQVGRPARPTPLMKSRITHFTFNPTWTIPPTILRQDKLPEIRRDISYLQRNNIRVLDYSGAELQADEIDWSNPGGIMLRQDSGPANALGQVVIRFPNSEAIYLHDTPSKRLFERDQRAFSSGCIRVENALDLVSILMEATQTPEAQQIDSLLNSRQTRNVSLRSSIPVLLAYWTAEADDKGHIIFRPDIYNHDKRVLTALNAH
;
A
#
# COMPACT_ATOMS: atom_id res chain seq x y z
N MET A 1 -7.62 -22.89 57.64
CA MET A 1 -8.08 -22.11 56.47
C MET A 1 -6.89 -21.36 55.91
N ILE A 2 -6.50 -21.73 54.67
CA ILE A 2 -5.51 -21.12 53.75
C ILE A 2 -4.15 -20.71 54.35
N LYS A 3 -3.05 -21.34 53.90
CA LYS A 3 -1.83 -20.66 53.47
C LYS A 3 -0.78 -21.59 52.81
N LYS A 4 -0.04 -20.98 51.89
CA LYS A 4 1.08 -21.40 51.02
C LYS A 4 2.19 -22.22 51.72
N SER A 5 2.93 -23.05 50.96
CA SER A 5 4.38 -22.86 50.63
C SER A 5 5.13 -24.17 50.27
N THR A 6 5.80 -24.15 49.10
CA THR A 6 7.14 -24.68 48.70
C THR A 6 7.67 -26.08 49.07
N ALA A 7 8.15 -26.76 48.00
CA ALA A 7 9.47 -27.41 47.79
C ALA A 7 9.67 -28.94 48.01
N ASN A 8 10.08 -29.55 46.89
CA ASN A 8 11.11 -30.58 46.65
C ASN A 8 10.98 -32.05 47.14
N VAL A 9 11.54 -32.91 46.26
CA VAL A 9 12.15 -34.24 46.44
C VAL A 9 11.25 -35.48 46.26
N VAL A 10 11.66 -36.37 45.34
CA VAL A 10 11.86 -37.86 45.41
C VAL A 10 12.16 -38.33 43.96
N ALA A 11 13.31 -38.89 43.55
CA ALA A 11 14.26 -39.90 44.05
C ALA A 11 13.92 -41.37 43.67
N PHE A 12 14.98 -42.14 43.40
CA PHE A 12 15.15 -43.62 43.24
C PHE A 12 15.04 -44.25 41.83
N LEU A 13 15.75 -45.31 41.43
CA LEU A 13 17.05 -45.98 41.74
C LEU A 13 17.08 -47.31 40.93
N LEU A 14 18.27 -47.82 40.55
CA LEU A 14 18.71 -49.24 40.36
C LEU A 14 19.83 -49.28 39.29
N ILE A 15 21.13 -49.33 39.65
CA ILE A 15 21.97 -50.47 40.11
C ILE A 15 22.03 -51.66 39.13
N SER A 16 23.18 -51.87 38.50
CA SER A 16 24.05 -53.03 38.80
C SER A 16 25.48 -52.84 38.27
N THR A 17 26.40 -53.44 39.02
CA THR A 17 27.86 -53.26 39.08
C THR A 17 28.57 -54.51 38.58
N ALA A 18 29.79 -54.37 38.04
CA ALA A 18 30.98 -55.24 38.27
C ALA A 18 32.03 -54.96 37.18
N SER A 19 33.35 -55.01 37.36
CA SER A 19 34.27 -55.06 38.51
C SER A 19 35.67 -54.84 37.92
N ALA A 20 36.55 -54.21 38.68
CA ALA A 20 37.93 -53.93 38.31
C ALA A 20 38.81 -55.18 38.18
N PHE A 21 39.77 -55.16 37.25
CA PHE A 21 41.06 -55.85 37.37
C PHE A 21 42.19 -54.98 36.80
N SER A 22 43.37 -55.22 37.35
CA SER A 22 44.49 -54.30 37.48
C SER A 22 45.66 -54.62 36.55
N HIS A 23 46.58 -53.66 36.48
CA HIS A 23 48.00 -53.77 36.14
C HIS A 23 48.43 -53.67 34.68
N ALA A 24 49.46 -52.84 34.53
CA ALA A 24 50.16 -52.40 33.34
C ALA A 24 50.94 -53.51 32.64
N GLU A 25 51.05 -53.43 31.32
CA GLU A 25 52.34 -53.26 30.61
C GLU A 25 52.10 -53.00 29.11
N ASN A 26 53.00 -52.20 28.54
CA ASN A 26 53.07 -51.79 27.13
C ASN A 26 52.88 -52.92 26.12
N THR A 27 52.19 -52.60 25.01
CA THR A 27 52.58 -52.85 23.60
C THR A 27 51.45 -52.31 22.70
N THR A 28 51.44 -51.04 22.28
CA THR A 28 51.93 -50.57 20.97
C THR A 28 51.58 -51.40 19.72
N GLU A 29 50.51 -52.19 19.75
CA GLU A 29 50.03 -52.95 18.57
C GLU A 29 48.50 -52.99 18.40
N ALA A 30 47.74 -52.21 19.18
CA ALA A 30 46.27 -52.15 19.08
C ALA A 30 45.72 -50.82 18.49
N ILE A 31 46.59 -49.97 17.92
CA ILE A 31 46.17 -48.68 17.34
C ILE A 31 45.88 -48.78 15.84
N GLU A 32 46.33 -49.81 15.14
CA GLU A 32 46.02 -49.99 13.70
C GLU A 32 44.69 -50.71 13.42
N ASP A 33 44.05 -51.34 14.42
CA ASP A 33 42.78 -52.06 14.23
C ASP A 33 41.55 -51.33 14.82
N LEU A 34 41.76 -50.14 15.39
CA LEU A 34 40.67 -49.23 15.78
C LEU A 34 40.34 -48.20 14.69
N ASP A 35 41.13 -48.13 13.62
CA ASP A 35 40.92 -47.22 12.49
C ASP A 35 40.04 -47.84 11.38
N SER A 36 39.84 -49.17 11.40
CA SER A 36 39.02 -49.89 10.41
C SER A 36 37.57 -50.15 10.86
N SER A 37 37.23 -49.89 12.13
CA SER A 37 35.89 -50.14 12.71
C SER A 37 35.11 -48.88 13.12
N LEU A 38 35.66 -47.68 12.89
CA LEU A 38 34.95 -46.40 12.99
C LEU A 38 34.33 -45.93 11.65
N SER A 39 34.27 -46.80 10.64
CA SER A 39 33.59 -46.61 9.35
C SER A 39 32.04 -46.64 9.44
N MET A 40 31.45 -46.24 10.56
CA MET A 40 30.01 -46.03 10.73
C MET A 40 29.74 -44.84 11.66
N MET A 41 30.51 -43.76 11.51
CA MET A 41 30.01 -42.43 11.88
C MET A 41 29.43 -41.81 10.62
N THR A 42 28.11 -41.64 10.61
CA THR A 42 27.39 -40.77 9.69
C THR A 42 28.11 -39.44 9.57
N LEU A 43 28.86 -39.23 8.49
CA LEU A 43 29.36 -37.91 8.10
C LEU A 43 28.13 -37.05 7.78
N THR A 44 27.58 -36.39 8.79
CA THR A 44 26.66 -35.28 8.57
C THR A 44 27.44 -34.20 7.85
N HIS A 45 27.24 -34.11 6.53
CA HIS A 45 27.83 -33.09 5.67
C HIS A 45 27.41 -31.71 6.23
N THR A 46 28.32 -31.07 6.96
CA THR A 46 28.06 -29.82 7.69
C THR A 46 28.59 -28.67 6.86
N LEU A 47 27.74 -27.68 6.60
CA LEU A 47 28.10 -26.49 5.85
C LEU A 47 29.11 -25.67 6.66
N THR A 48 30.21 -25.24 6.03
CA THR A 48 31.20 -24.35 6.66
C THR A 48 31.06 -22.96 6.09
N LEU A 49 30.66 -21.99 6.91
CA LEU A 49 30.56 -20.58 6.55
C LEU A 49 31.44 -19.72 7.49
N PRO A 50 32.11 -18.67 6.97
CA PRO A 50 32.77 -17.66 7.80
C PRO A 50 31.78 -16.98 8.78
N PHE A 51 32.25 -16.57 9.97
CA PHE A 51 31.41 -15.89 10.98
C PHE A 51 30.81 -14.56 10.48
N ASP A 52 31.49 -13.89 9.54
CA ASP A 52 31.06 -12.66 8.90
C ASP A 52 30.18 -12.89 7.67
N HIS A 53 29.92 -14.14 7.30
CA HIS A 53 29.03 -14.47 6.20
C HIS A 53 27.58 -14.09 6.54
N PRO A 54 26.82 -13.42 5.64
CA PRO A 54 25.46 -12.96 5.92
C PRO A 54 24.49 -14.07 6.36
N LEU A 55 24.70 -15.30 5.88
CA LEU A 55 23.88 -16.47 6.21
C LEU A 55 24.34 -17.24 7.46
N TYR A 56 25.44 -16.85 8.11
CA TYR A 56 25.98 -17.59 9.25
C TYR A 56 24.95 -17.76 10.37
N SER A 57 24.21 -16.70 10.70
CA SER A 57 23.16 -16.73 11.72
C SER A 57 22.07 -17.75 11.39
N ILE A 58 21.61 -17.80 10.15
CA ILE A 58 20.57 -18.71 9.68
C ILE A 58 21.06 -20.16 9.78
N TYR A 59 22.24 -20.47 9.24
CA TYR A 59 22.79 -21.82 9.29
C TYR A 59 23.15 -22.27 10.71
N SER A 60 23.53 -21.34 11.60
CA SER A 60 23.75 -21.66 13.01
C SER A 60 22.47 -22.16 13.71
N GLU A 61 21.29 -21.72 13.27
CA GLU A 61 20.02 -22.17 13.85
C GLU A 61 19.57 -23.55 13.38
N VAL A 62 20.06 -24.00 12.22
CA VAL A 62 19.77 -25.33 11.64
C VAL A 62 20.94 -26.30 11.79
N GLY A 63 21.88 -26.02 12.70
CA GLY A 63 23.02 -26.89 12.96
C GLY A 63 23.99 -27.03 11.78
N PHE A 64 23.99 -26.07 10.86
CA PHE A 64 24.74 -26.08 9.60
C PHE A 64 24.41 -27.27 8.68
N GLU A 65 23.20 -27.82 8.79
CA GLU A 65 22.71 -28.81 7.84
C GLU A 65 22.41 -28.16 6.47
N TYR A 66 22.64 -28.91 5.39
CA TYR A 66 22.27 -28.50 4.04
C TYR A 66 20.75 -28.54 3.87
N LEU A 67 20.15 -27.40 3.55
CA LEU A 67 18.71 -27.22 3.39
C LEU A 67 18.22 -27.71 2.02
N TRP A 68 19.10 -27.69 1.01
CA TRP A 68 18.78 -27.89 -0.40
C TRP A 68 19.29 -29.21 -1.00
N ALA A 69 19.66 -30.18 -0.17
CA ALA A 69 20.10 -31.52 -0.56
C ALA A 69 18.98 -32.41 -1.16
N SER A 70 18.15 -31.85 -2.04
CA SER A 70 17.03 -32.51 -2.72
C SER A 70 16.72 -31.78 -4.03
N LYS A 71 16.81 -32.50 -5.16
CA LYS A 71 16.48 -31.96 -6.49
C LYS A 71 15.05 -31.42 -6.55
N ASP A 72 14.10 -32.14 -5.96
CA ASP A 72 12.69 -31.74 -5.97
C ASP A 72 12.46 -30.44 -5.21
N LYS A 73 13.12 -30.24 -4.05
CA LYS A 73 13.08 -28.96 -3.33
C LYS A 73 13.65 -27.82 -4.15
N LEU A 74 14.80 -28.03 -4.79
CA LEU A 74 15.42 -27.01 -5.64
C LEU A 74 14.51 -26.63 -6.83
N LEU A 75 13.88 -27.60 -7.48
CA LEU A 75 12.92 -27.34 -8.56
C LEU A 75 11.65 -26.64 -8.06
N GLN A 76 11.17 -26.95 -6.85
CA GLN A 76 10.07 -26.22 -6.22
C GLN A 76 10.44 -24.77 -5.92
N LEU A 77 11.67 -24.49 -5.44
CA LEU A 77 12.16 -23.12 -5.26
C LEU A 77 12.14 -22.38 -6.60
N VAL A 78 12.71 -22.97 -7.64
CA VAL A 78 12.75 -22.31 -8.95
C VAL A 78 11.34 -22.01 -9.46
N HIS A 79 10.39 -22.94 -9.31
CA HIS A 79 8.99 -22.69 -9.66
C HIS A 79 8.37 -21.52 -8.89
N GLN A 80 8.66 -21.39 -7.59
CA GLN A 80 8.18 -20.26 -6.79
C GLN A 80 8.83 -18.94 -7.20
N LEU A 81 10.11 -18.95 -7.56
CA LEU A 81 10.83 -17.78 -8.08
C LEU A 81 10.26 -17.34 -9.44
N GLU A 82 9.93 -18.27 -10.34
CA GLU A 82 9.24 -17.96 -11.60
C GLU A 82 7.85 -17.35 -11.38
N ALA A 83 7.14 -17.80 -10.34
CA ALA A 83 5.81 -17.29 -10.00
C ALA A 83 5.84 -15.85 -9.47
N LEU A 84 7.02 -15.31 -9.07
CA LEU A 84 7.18 -13.91 -8.67
C LEU A 84 6.82 -12.92 -9.78
N GLN A 85 6.83 -13.36 -11.05
CA GLN A 85 6.33 -12.56 -12.16
C GLN A 85 4.89 -12.07 -11.90
N PHE A 86 4.05 -12.89 -11.25
CA PHE A 86 2.67 -12.52 -10.93
C PHE A 86 2.58 -11.53 -9.76
N ASP A 87 3.63 -11.44 -8.94
CA ASP A 87 3.80 -10.45 -7.88
C ASP A 87 4.38 -9.12 -8.43
N GLY A 88 4.54 -8.99 -9.75
CA GLY A 88 5.13 -7.83 -10.42
C GLY A 88 6.65 -7.75 -10.25
N LEU A 89 7.30 -8.86 -9.90
CA LEU A 89 8.74 -8.95 -9.69
C LEU A 89 9.35 -9.76 -10.82
N ASP A 90 10.47 -9.30 -11.37
CA ASP A 90 11.15 -10.02 -12.44
C ASP A 90 11.96 -11.20 -11.87
N PRO A 91 11.62 -12.46 -12.23
CA PRO A 91 12.30 -13.65 -11.73
C PRO A 91 13.81 -13.65 -11.99
N ARG A 92 14.29 -12.95 -13.02
CA ARG A 92 15.73 -12.90 -13.36
C ARG A 92 16.60 -12.25 -12.29
N HIS A 93 16.00 -11.50 -11.36
CA HIS A 93 16.71 -10.91 -10.21
C HIS A 93 16.94 -11.88 -9.06
N TYR A 94 16.53 -13.14 -9.20
CA TYR A 94 16.65 -14.19 -8.18
C TYR A 94 17.44 -15.39 -8.70
N ASP A 95 18.41 -15.14 -9.59
CA ASP A 95 19.39 -16.10 -10.08
C ASP A 95 18.81 -17.40 -10.68
N ILE A 96 17.61 -17.33 -11.25
CA ILE A 96 16.88 -18.52 -11.71
C ILE A 96 17.64 -19.30 -12.79
N GLU A 97 18.37 -18.61 -13.68
CA GLU A 97 19.12 -19.24 -14.77
C GLU A 97 20.32 -20.02 -14.22
N GLU A 98 21.03 -19.45 -13.24
CA GLU A 98 22.16 -20.10 -12.58
C GLU A 98 21.69 -21.28 -11.72
N LEU A 99 20.57 -21.13 -11.00
CA LEU A 99 19.95 -22.23 -10.26
C LEU A 99 19.60 -23.39 -11.20
N TYR A 100 18.94 -23.13 -12.32
CA TYR A 100 18.63 -24.15 -13.33
C TYR A 100 19.88 -24.83 -13.86
N TRP A 101 20.91 -24.04 -14.20
CA TRP A 101 22.17 -24.58 -14.71
C TRP A 101 22.83 -25.49 -13.67
N ARG A 102 22.97 -25.07 -12.42
CA ARG A 102 23.58 -25.87 -11.35
C ARG A 102 22.78 -27.12 -11.02
N ILE A 103 21.45 -27.04 -10.95
CA ILE A 103 20.57 -28.20 -10.75
C ILE A 103 20.79 -29.24 -11.86
N ASN A 104 20.90 -28.80 -13.11
CA ASN A 104 21.10 -29.73 -14.23
C ASN A 104 22.51 -30.33 -14.30
N ASN A 105 23.50 -29.67 -13.72
CA ASN A 105 24.89 -30.16 -13.66
C ASN A 105 25.25 -30.85 -12.33
N THR A 106 24.30 -30.99 -11.40
CA THR A 106 24.50 -31.70 -10.13
C THR A 106 24.14 -33.18 -10.28
N GLU A 107 25.12 -34.07 -10.11
CA GLU A 107 24.91 -35.53 -10.19
C GLU A 107 24.40 -36.13 -8.88
N ASN A 108 24.89 -35.66 -7.73
CA ASN A 108 24.55 -36.19 -6.42
C ASN A 108 23.97 -35.13 -5.48
N PHE A 109 22.63 -35.05 -5.43
CA PHE A 109 21.93 -34.10 -4.57
C PHE A 109 22.04 -34.38 -3.06
N GLN A 110 22.55 -35.54 -2.65
CA GLN A 110 22.85 -35.78 -1.23
C GLN A 110 24.12 -35.03 -0.78
N HIS A 111 24.93 -34.55 -1.73
CA HIS A 111 26.19 -33.84 -1.49
C HIS A 111 26.33 -32.70 -2.52
N ILE A 112 25.41 -31.72 -2.45
CA ILE A 112 25.50 -30.53 -3.28
C ILE A 112 26.69 -29.65 -2.85
N ASP A 113 27.22 -28.86 -3.77
CA ASP A 113 28.26 -27.90 -3.43
C ASP A 113 27.73 -26.74 -2.59
N THR A 114 28.64 -26.09 -1.86
CA THR A 114 28.34 -24.94 -1.00
C THR A 114 27.81 -23.73 -1.79
N GLU A 115 28.18 -23.58 -3.06
CA GLU A 115 27.73 -22.46 -3.88
C GLU A 115 26.24 -22.59 -4.21
N LEU A 116 25.76 -23.77 -4.59
CA LEU A 116 24.34 -24.06 -4.85
C LEU A 116 23.51 -23.89 -3.57
N GLU A 117 24.03 -24.37 -2.43
CA GLU A 117 23.37 -24.22 -1.12
C GLU A 117 23.21 -22.74 -0.74
N VAL A 118 24.26 -21.93 -0.89
CA VAL A 118 24.23 -20.49 -0.60
C VAL A 118 23.37 -19.72 -1.61
N LEU A 119 23.43 -20.07 -2.90
CA LEU A 119 22.67 -19.44 -3.97
C LEU A 119 21.16 -19.63 -3.76
N ALA A 120 20.73 -20.87 -3.50
CA ALA A 120 19.32 -21.19 -3.27
C ALA A 120 18.77 -20.48 -2.02
N THR A 121 19.53 -20.48 -0.91
CA THR A 121 19.14 -19.77 0.31
C THR A 121 19.06 -18.27 0.11
N THR A 122 20.04 -17.65 -0.56
CA THR A 122 20.04 -16.20 -0.83
C THR A 122 18.88 -15.80 -1.74
N SER A 123 18.64 -16.59 -2.80
CA SER A 123 17.53 -16.34 -3.73
C SER A 123 16.17 -16.41 -3.03
N MET A 124 15.98 -17.42 -2.18
CA MET A 124 14.77 -17.56 -1.37
C MET A 124 14.61 -16.39 -0.39
N LEU A 125 15.64 -16.02 0.37
CA LEU A 125 15.57 -14.91 1.32
C LEU A 125 15.21 -13.59 0.65
N ASN A 126 15.88 -13.26 -0.46
CA ASN A 126 15.57 -12.06 -1.23
C ASN A 126 14.12 -12.07 -1.73
N ALA A 127 13.63 -13.22 -2.21
CA ALA A 127 12.26 -13.37 -2.66
C ALA A 127 11.25 -13.15 -1.52
N LEU A 128 11.44 -13.82 -0.38
CA LEU A 128 10.55 -13.66 0.78
C LEU A 128 10.57 -12.22 1.30
N SER A 129 11.75 -11.61 1.41
CA SER A 129 11.90 -10.21 1.83
C SER A 129 11.15 -9.26 0.90
N HIS A 130 11.33 -9.41 -0.41
CA HIS A 130 10.67 -8.58 -1.41
C HIS A 130 9.16 -8.79 -1.45
N LEU A 131 8.66 -10.00 -1.17
CA LEU A 131 7.22 -10.27 -1.04
C LEU A 131 6.64 -9.59 0.21
N MET A 132 7.33 -9.67 1.34
CA MET A 132 6.85 -9.14 2.62
C MET A 132 6.89 -7.62 2.70
N TYR A 133 7.98 -7.01 2.21
CA TYR A 133 8.30 -5.61 2.49
C TYR A 133 8.39 -4.74 1.24
N GLY A 134 8.32 -5.34 0.05
CA GLY A 134 8.61 -4.67 -1.22
C GLY A 134 10.07 -4.82 -1.63
N LYS A 135 10.31 -4.74 -2.93
CA LYS A 135 11.67 -4.75 -3.51
C LYS A 135 12.42 -3.45 -3.24
N LEU A 136 11.71 -2.34 -3.17
CA LEU A 136 12.28 -1.02 -2.95
C LEU A 136 12.04 -0.56 -1.53
N LYS A 137 12.91 0.32 -1.05
CA LYS A 137 12.73 1.01 0.22
C LYS A 137 11.74 2.14 0.05
N ALA A 138 10.51 1.94 0.54
CA ALA A 138 9.40 2.89 0.42
C ALA A 138 9.80 4.33 0.81
N ASP A 139 10.47 4.52 1.94
CA ASP A 139 10.84 5.85 2.45
C ASP A 139 11.86 6.60 1.57
N GLU A 140 12.66 5.90 0.76
CA GLU A 140 13.59 6.52 -0.19
C GLU A 140 12.89 6.91 -1.50
N ILE A 141 11.86 6.14 -1.89
CA ILE A 141 11.14 6.32 -3.15
C ILE A 141 9.95 7.26 -3.00
N GLU A 142 9.06 7.01 -2.05
CA GLU A 142 7.85 7.78 -1.77
C GLU A 142 7.78 8.16 -0.28
N PRO A 143 8.56 9.16 0.16
CA PRO A 143 8.68 9.48 1.58
C PRO A 143 7.31 9.83 2.20
N MET A 144 7.01 9.16 3.31
CA MET A 144 5.79 9.34 4.07
C MET A 144 6.08 10.10 5.37
N TRP A 145 5.34 11.16 5.67
CA TRP A 145 5.45 11.82 6.97
C TRP A 145 4.82 10.93 8.05
N ARG A 146 5.51 10.76 9.19
CA ARG A 146 5.04 9.90 10.28
C ARG A 146 5.03 10.66 11.60
N TYR A 147 3.92 10.57 12.34
CA TYR A 147 3.83 11.12 13.69
C TYR A 147 4.69 10.34 14.69
N GLU A 148 4.61 9.00 14.62
CA GLU A 148 5.39 8.10 15.46
C GLU A 148 6.57 7.54 14.65
N ARG A 149 7.75 7.45 15.27
CA ARG A 149 8.89 6.76 14.64
C ARG A 149 8.55 5.28 14.55
N GLN A 150 8.71 4.72 13.36
CA GLN A 150 8.62 3.27 13.19
C GLN A 150 9.64 2.55 14.06
N ARG A 151 9.23 1.40 14.60
CA ARG A 151 10.21 0.37 14.97
C ARG A 151 10.77 -0.22 13.68
N PRO A 152 12.08 -0.46 13.58
CA PRO A 152 12.62 -1.24 12.47
C PRO A 152 11.84 -2.54 12.33
N LEU A 153 11.45 -2.89 11.10
CA LEU A 153 10.88 -4.21 10.82
C LEU A 153 11.88 -5.28 11.28
N ASP A 154 11.43 -6.21 12.12
CA ASP A 154 12.29 -7.29 12.58
C ASP A 154 12.45 -8.34 11.47
N GLN A 155 13.55 -8.22 10.71
CA GLN A 155 13.93 -9.11 9.62
C GLN A 155 14.18 -10.57 10.07
N ARG A 156 14.13 -10.86 11.38
CA ARG A 156 14.25 -12.24 11.91
C ARG A 156 13.12 -13.17 11.46
N HIS A 157 12.02 -12.65 10.93
CA HIS A 157 10.90 -13.47 10.43
C HIS A 157 11.26 -14.32 9.20
N GLU A 158 12.12 -13.83 8.30
CA GLU A 158 12.50 -14.56 7.07
C GLU A 158 13.30 -15.84 7.41
N ALA A 159 14.23 -15.72 8.36
CA ALA A 159 15.02 -16.85 8.86
C ALA A 159 14.14 -17.91 9.55
N LEU A 160 13.09 -17.50 10.27
CA LEU A 160 12.14 -18.41 10.92
C LEU A 160 11.25 -19.14 9.90
N LEU A 161 10.87 -18.51 8.78
CA LEU A 161 10.11 -19.16 7.71
C LEU A 161 10.93 -20.28 7.05
N ILE A 162 12.22 -20.06 6.79
CA ILE A 162 13.12 -21.09 6.25
C ILE A 162 13.31 -22.25 7.24
N LYS A 163 13.48 -21.93 8.53
CA LYS A 163 13.73 -22.91 9.59
C LYS A 163 12.57 -23.89 9.80
N HIS A 164 11.33 -23.40 9.74
CA HIS A 164 10.16 -24.16 10.18
C HIS A 164 9.34 -24.78 9.05
N GLN A 165 9.69 -24.52 7.79
CA GLN A 165 8.90 -25.00 6.66
C GLN A 165 9.63 -26.04 5.82
N SER A 166 9.10 -27.26 5.82
CA SER A 166 9.46 -28.31 4.87
C SER A 166 8.89 -28.08 3.47
N ASN A 167 7.90 -27.20 3.33
CA ASN A 167 7.20 -26.88 2.08
C ASN A 167 7.51 -25.43 1.64
N ILE A 168 8.20 -25.29 0.52
CA ILE A 168 8.64 -24.00 -0.03
C ILE A 168 7.44 -23.15 -0.48
N SER A 169 6.41 -23.76 -1.05
CA SER A 169 5.20 -23.02 -1.50
C SER A 169 4.54 -22.28 -0.34
N THR A 170 4.40 -22.96 0.80
CA THR A 170 3.77 -22.38 1.99
C THR A 170 4.59 -21.20 2.55
N ALA A 171 5.91 -21.21 2.41
CA ALA A 171 6.75 -20.09 2.84
C ALA A 171 6.51 -18.85 1.97
N PHE A 172 6.42 -19.03 0.65
CA PHE A 172 6.11 -17.95 -0.28
C PHE A 172 4.68 -17.41 -0.10
N ASP A 173 3.70 -18.28 0.16
CA ASP A 173 2.33 -17.87 0.42
C ASP A 173 2.19 -17.06 1.71
N GLN A 174 2.95 -17.42 2.76
CA GLN A 174 2.99 -16.65 4.01
C GLN A 174 3.79 -15.34 3.91
N ALA A 175 4.75 -15.27 2.99
CA ALA A 175 5.52 -14.05 2.75
C ALA A 175 4.73 -13.01 1.94
N ARG A 176 3.76 -13.44 1.13
CA ARG A 176 2.83 -12.51 0.45
C ARG A 176 1.96 -11.81 1.50
N PRO A 177 1.68 -10.50 1.34
CA PRO A 177 0.80 -9.79 2.25
C PRO A 177 -0.56 -10.47 2.41
N ASP A 178 -0.97 -10.69 3.65
CA ASP A 178 -2.36 -11.01 4.01
C ASP A 178 -3.21 -9.73 3.96
N PHE A 179 -3.29 -9.16 2.76
CA PHE A 179 -3.93 -7.89 2.49
C PHE A 179 -4.78 -8.06 1.22
N PRO A 180 -6.12 -8.09 1.32
CA PRO A 180 -6.99 -8.42 0.19
C PRO A 180 -6.73 -7.61 -1.09
N PRO A 181 -6.49 -6.28 -1.03
CA PRO A 181 -6.13 -5.51 -2.22
C PRO A 181 -4.86 -6.01 -2.95
N TYR A 182 -3.87 -6.52 -2.21
CA TYR A 182 -2.68 -7.15 -2.81
C TYR A 182 -3.07 -8.42 -3.57
N GLN A 183 -3.79 -9.32 -2.91
CA GLN A 183 -4.14 -10.64 -3.44
C GLN A 183 -5.05 -10.53 -4.67
N GLN A 184 -6.04 -9.64 -4.61
CA GLN A 184 -6.95 -9.34 -5.73
C GLN A 184 -6.18 -8.77 -6.92
N LEU A 185 -5.33 -7.76 -6.69
CA LEU A 185 -4.55 -7.15 -7.75
C LEU A 185 -3.56 -8.13 -8.39
N ARG A 186 -2.93 -8.99 -7.58
CA ARG A 186 -2.02 -10.06 -8.05
C ARG A 186 -2.74 -11.05 -8.95
N SER A 187 -3.91 -11.52 -8.52
CA SER A 187 -4.75 -12.43 -9.31
C SER A 187 -5.17 -11.80 -10.64
N ALA A 188 -5.64 -10.55 -10.59
CA ALA A 188 -6.03 -9.81 -11.79
C ALA A 188 -4.84 -9.55 -12.74
N TYR A 189 -3.65 -9.28 -12.19
CA TYR A 189 -2.42 -9.14 -12.96
C TYR A 189 -2.05 -10.42 -13.70
N GLN A 190 -2.15 -11.57 -13.03
CA GLN A 190 -1.90 -12.88 -13.64
C GLN A 190 -2.85 -13.14 -14.82
N THR A 191 -4.15 -12.86 -14.65
CA THR A 191 -5.15 -12.99 -15.71
C THR A 191 -4.84 -12.06 -16.89
N LEU A 192 -4.59 -10.78 -16.62
CA LEU A 192 -4.27 -9.80 -17.66
C LEU A 192 -3.00 -10.19 -18.44
N LEU A 193 -1.96 -10.67 -17.74
CA LEU A 193 -0.72 -11.11 -18.39
C LEU A 193 -0.95 -12.27 -19.36
N ALA A 194 -1.90 -13.17 -19.08
CA ALA A 194 -2.27 -14.26 -19.98
C ALA A 194 -3.07 -13.75 -21.19
N GLU A 195 -4.01 -12.83 -20.98
CA GLU A 195 -4.85 -12.24 -22.04
C GLU A 195 -4.03 -11.42 -23.06
N LEU A 196 -3.06 -10.64 -22.58
CA LEU A 196 -2.24 -9.77 -23.42
C LEU A 196 -1.30 -10.52 -24.37
N LYS A 197 -1.02 -11.80 -24.11
CA LYS A 197 -0.24 -12.65 -25.02
C LYS A 197 -1.03 -13.11 -26.25
N LEU A 198 -2.36 -12.95 -26.23
CA LEU A 198 -3.27 -13.54 -27.21
C LEU A 198 -3.82 -12.54 -28.24
N HIS A 199 -3.74 -11.23 -27.98
CA HIS A 199 -4.45 -10.22 -28.77
C HIS A 199 -3.56 -9.04 -29.16
N GLU A 200 -3.68 -8.59 -30.40
CA GLU A 200 -3.15 -7.31 -30.83
C GLU A 200 -3.96 -6.17 -30.23
N TRP A 201 -3.30 -5.04 -29.93
CA TRP A 201 -3.94 -3.89 -29.27
C TRP A 201 -3.93 -2.67 -30.19
N PRO A 202 -4.78 -2.62 -31.24
CA PRO A 202 -4.78 -1.52 -32.20
C PRO A 202 -5.16 -0.19 -31.54
N PHE A 203 -4.51 0.88 -31.99
CA PHE A 203 -4.79 2.26 -31.56
C PHE A 203 -6.10 2.76 -32.18
N ILE A 204 -6.94 3.41 -31.36
CA ILE A 204 -8.22 3.99 -31.78
C ILE A 204 -8.06 5.51 -31.92
N SER A 205 -8.36 6.06 -33.09
CA SER A 205 -8.10 7.49 -33.36
C SER A 205 -8.86 8.45 -32.45
N GLU A 206 -8.15 9.47 -31.94
CA GLU A 206 -8.66 10.54 -31.08
C GLU A 206 -8.99 11.85 -31.82
N ASP A 207 -8.71 11.92 -33.13
CA ASP A 207 -8.80 13.11 -33.96
C ASP A 207 -10.23 13.48 -34.43
N ARG A 208 -11.24 12.80 -33.90
CA ARG A 208 -12.65 12.90 -34.32
C ARG A 208 -13.58 13.22 -33.15
N PRO A 209 -14.79 13.74 -33.43
CA PRO A 209 -15.80 13.99 -32.40
C PRO A 209 -16.12 12.76 -31.53
N SER A 210 -16.70 12.99 -30.36
CA SER A 210 -17.16 11.93 -29.46
C SER A 210 -18.25 11.07 -30.10
N ILE A 211 -18.22 9.76 -29.84
CA ILE A 211 -19.22 8.79 -30.32
C ILE A 211 -20.28 8.56 -29.23
N ARG A 212 -21.55 8.51 -29.62
CA ARG A 212 -22.72 8.29 -28.75
C ARG A 212 -23.55 7.13 -29.24
N GLN A 213 -24.43 6.63 -28.37
CA GLN A 213 -25.46 5.68 -28.77
C GLN A 213 -26.27 6.19 -29.96
N GLY A 214 -26.39 5.35 -30.99
CA GLY A 214 -27.05 5.67 -32.26
C GLY A 214 -26.11 6.18 -33.36
N ASP A 215 -24.86 6.50 -33.07
CA ASP A 215 -23.89 6.93 -34.08
C ASP A 215 -23.37 5.74 -34.91
N ARG A 216 -22.93 6.03 -36.14
CA ARG A 216 -22.07 5.15 -36.93
C ARG A 216 -20.69 5.76 -37.08
N ASP A 217 -19.66 5.03 -36.69
CA ASP A 217 -18.26 5.48 -36.78
C ASP A 217 -17.33 4.29 -36.99
N PRO A 218 -16.35 4.35 -37.92
CA PRO A 218 -15.41 3.26 -38.14
C PRO A 218 -14.63 2.82 -36.89
N ARG A 219 -14.45 3.71 -35.91
CA ARG A 219 -13.80 3.41 -34.63
C ARG A 219 -14.63 2.45 -33.78
N VAL A 220 -15.95 2.38 -33.97
CA VAL A 220 -16.85 1.47 -33.24
C VAL A 220 -16.43 0.02 -33.41
N VAL A 221 -15.93 -0.36 -34.60
CA VAL A 221 -15.42 -1.71 -34.87
C VAL A 221 -14.32 -2.10 -33.87
N LEU A 222 -13.33 -1.21 -33.68
CA LEU A 222 -12.22 -1.43 -32.75
C LEU A 222 -12.65 -1.35 -31.28
N ILE A 223 -13.58 -0.45 -30.95
CA ILE A 223 -14.11 -0.32 -29.58
C ILE A 223 -14.86 -1.60 -29.19
N ARG A 224 -15.64 -2.14 -30.12
CA ARG A 224 -16.42 -3.37 -29.96
C ARG A 224 -15.53 -4.59 -29.86
N GLU A 225 -14.50 -4.72 -30.70
CA GLU A 225 -13.48 -5.76 -30.56
C GLU A 225 -12.81 -5.71 -29.17
N ARG A 226 -12.57 -4.51 -28.65
CA ARG A 226 -11.92 -4.32 -27.34
C ARG A 226 -12.82 -4.62 -26.14
N LEU A 227 -14.12 -4.36 -26.24
CA LEU A 227 -15.06 -4.47 -25.10
C LEU A 227 -15.98 -5.68 -25.18
N LEU A 228 -16.26 -6.19 -26.38
CA LEU A 228 -17.20 -7.28 -26.67
C LEU A 228 -16.61 -8.26 -27.71
N PRO A 229 -15.38 -8.78 -27.53
CA PRO A 229 -14.68 -9.59 -28.55
C PRO A 229 -15.38 -10.90 -28.95
N SER A 230 -16.24 -11.44 -28.08
CA SER A 230 -16.85 -12.77 -28.25
C SER A 230 -18.24 -12.75 -28.88
N ILE A 231 -18.72 -11.60 -29.38
CA ILE A 231 -20.07 -11.44 -29.93
C ILE A 231 -19.95 -11.04 -31.41
N ASP A 232 -20.61 -11.80 -32.28
CA ASP A 232 -20.75 -11.40 -33.69
C ASP A 232 -21.83 -10.32 -33.83
N HIS A 233 -21.53 -9.26 -34.56
CA HIS A 233 -22.34 -8.06 -34.60
C HIS A 233 -22.73 -7.71 -36.04
N PRO A 234 -24.04 -7.72 -36.38
CA PRO A 234 -24.51 -7.50 -37.75
C PRO A 234 -24.21 -6.10 -38.29
N ASP A 235 -24.12 -5.10 -37.40
CA ASP A 235 -23.75 -3.71 -37.70
C ASP A 235 -22.48 -3.32 -36.91
N PRO A 236 -21.27 -3.73 -37.37
CA PRO A 236 -20.05 -3.62 -36.58
C PRO A 236 -19.61 -2.16 -36.35
N ASP A 237 -20.05 -1.21 -37.18
CA ASP A 237 -19.75 0.22 -37.06
C ASP A 237 -20.85 1.04 -36.35
N PHE A 238 -21.96 0.40 -35.95
CA PHE A 238 -23.07 1.05 -35.26
C PHE A 238 -22.91 0.95 -33.74
N TYR A 239 -23.06 2.08 -33.06
CA TYR A 239 -22.99 2.16 -31.61
C TYR A 239 -24.38 1.87 -31.00
N ASP A 240 -24.62 0.60 -30.69
CA ASP A 240 -25.87 0.12 -30.10
C ASP A 240 -25.91 0.27 -28.56
N GLU A 241 -27.03 -0.16 -27.97
CA GLU A 241 -27.25 -0.16 -26.52
C GLU A 241 -26.27 -1.09 -25.79
N ALA A 242 -26.00 -2.29 -26.33
CA ALA A 242 -25.07 -3.24 -25.73
C ALA A 242 -23.64 -2.67 -25.64
N LEU A 243 -23.19 -1.97 -26.68
CA LEU A 243 -21.89 -1.29 -26.66
C LEU A 243 -21.90 -0.10 -25.69
N ALA A 244 -23.01 0.64 -25.58
CA ALA A 244 -23.14 1.73 -24.61
C ALA A 244 -22.97 1.24 -23.17
N GLU A 245 -23.60 0.12 -22.82
CA GLU A 245 -23.45 -0.53 -21.51
C GLU A 245 -22.01 -0.99 -21.26
N ALA A 246 -21.38 -1.62 -22.26
CA ALA A 246 -19.98 -2.04 -22.17
C ALA A 246 -19.03 -0.85 -21.99
N VAL A 247 -19.29 0.28 -22.66
CA VAL A 247 -18.52 1.52 -22.48
C VAL A 247 -18.74 2.12 -21.10
N ILE A 248 -19.95 2.04 -20.52
CA ILE A 248 -20.20 2.48 -19.15
C ILE A 248 -19.38 1.66 -18.16
N GLU A 249 -19.33 0.34 -18.29
CA GLU A 249 -18.50 -0.52 -17.44
C GLU A 249 -17.01 -0.22 -17.62
N PHE A 250 -16.56 0.02 -18.85
CA PHE A 250 -15.20 0.49 -19.11
C PHE A 250 -14.89 1.86 -18.46
N GLN A 251 -15.82 2.80 -18.52
CA GLN A 251 -15.65 4.11 -17.90
C GLN A 251 -15.53 3.98 -16.37
N LYS A 252 -16.31 3.08 -15.75
CA LYS A 252 -16.20 2.76 -14.31
C LYS A 252 -14.82 2.21 -13.97
N SER A 253 -14.29 1.27 -14.77
CA SER A 253 -12.97 0.67 -14.54
C SER A 253 -11.80 1.63 -14.74
N PHE A 254 -12.03 2.84 -15.27
CA PHE A 254 -11.02 3.89 -15.40
C PHE A 254 -11.33 5.15 -14.56
N LEU A 255 -12.33 5.09 -13.66
CA LEU A 255 -12.80 6.25 -12.87
C LEU A 255 -13.11 7.48 -13.74
N LEU A 256 -13.72 7.25 -14.91
CA LEU A 256 -14.18 8.27 -15.83
C LEU A 256 -15.65 8.60 -15.60
N THR A 257 -16.12 9.68 -16.23
CA THR A 257 -17.55 9.97 -16.33
C THR A 257 -18.28 8.78 -16.94
N THR A 258 -19.27 8.24 -16.24
CA THR A 258 -20.02 7.03 -16.64
C THR A 258 -21.28 7.40 -17.44
N ASP A 259 -21.10 7.96 -18.62
CA ASP A 259 -22.18 8.47 -19.50
C ASP A 259 -22.40 7.63 -20.76
N GLY A 260 -21.58 6.60 -20.99
CA GLY A 260 -21.63 5.78 -22.20
C GLY A 260 -21.20 6.54 -23.46
N ILE A 261 -20.59 7.72 -23.34
CA ILE A 261 -20.08 8.51 -24.45
C ILE A 261 -18.58 8.25 -24.61
N VAL A 262 -18.16 7.84 -25.80
CA VAL A 262 -16.74 7.68 -26.14
C VAL A 262 -16.17 9.04 -26.50
N GLY A 263 -15.80 9.80 -25.47
CA GLY A 263 -15.09 11.07 -25.58
C GLY A 263 -13.55 10.92 -25.55
N PRO A 264 -12.80 12.03 -25.61
CA PRO A 264 -11.34 12.00 -25.61
C PRO A 264 -10.73 11.31 -24.39
N ALA A 265 -11.34 11.44 -23.21
CA ALA A 265 -10.84 10.77 -22.00
C ALA A 265 -11.02 9.25 -22.08
N THR A 266 -12.17 8.78 -22.54
CA THR A 266 -12.46 7.35 -22.77
C THR A 266 -11.53 6.77 -23.83
N LEU A 267 -11.31 7.47 -24.95
CA LEU A 267 -10.38 7.01 -25.98
C LEU A 267 -8.94 6.91 -25.48
N ARG A 268 -8.44 7.92 -24.74
CA ARG A 268 -7.11 7.85 -24.11
C ARG A 268 -6.97 6.64 -23.18
N ALA A 269 -7.99 6.36 -22.37
CA ALA A 269 -8.01 5.18 -21.50
C ALA A 269 -8.02 3.88 -22.32
N MET A 270 -8.82 3.79 -23.40
CA MET A 270 -8.85 2.61 -24.28
C MET A 270 -7.52 2.37 -24.99
N ASN A 271 -6.80 3.44 -25.30
CA ASN A 271 -5.49 3.45 -25.94
C ASN A 271 -4.32 3.24 -24.97
N MET A 272 -4.57 3.11 -23.67
CA MET A 272 -3.54 2.70 -22.72
C MET A 272 -2.97 1.34 -23.15
N SER A 273 -1.67 1.30 -23.42
CA SER A 273 -1.06 0.10 -24.00
C SER A 273 -1.06 -1.06 -23.00
N PRO A 274 -1.02 -2.32 -23.48
CA PRO A 274 -0.80 -3.50 -22.64
C PRO A 274 0.37 -3.32 -21.64
N ALA A 275 1.50 -2.80 -22.13
CA ALA A 275 2.67 -2.56 -21.30
C ALA A 275 2.41 -1.49 -20.23
N ASP A 276 1.73 -0.39 -20.56
CA ASP A 276 1.38 0.65 -19.58
C ASP A 276 0.46 0.09 -18.49
N LYS A 277 -0.54 -0.71 -18.84
CA LYS A 277 -1.46 -1.36 -17.88
C LYS A 277 -0.67 -2.27 -16.93
N LEU A 278 0.19 -3.11 -17.47
CA LEU A 278 1.02 -4.01 -16.69
C LEU A 278 1.96 -3.24 -15.76
N ASN A 279 2.62 -2.19 -16.27
CA ASN A 279 3.52 -1.35 -15.48
C ASN A 279 2.78 -0.63 -14.35
N GLN A 280 1.58 -0.12 -14.61
CA GLN A 280 0.76 0.54 -13.59
C GLN A 280 0.36 -0.45 -12.49
N ILE A 281 -0.03 -1.68 -12.85
CA ILE A 281 -0.33 -2.72 -11.84
C ILE A 281 0.93 -3.12 -11.07
N GLN A 282 2.08 -3.29 -11.75
CA GLN A 282 3.35 -3.64 -11.14
C GLN A 282 3.77 -2.64 -10.05
N VAL A 283 3.67 -1.34 -10.36
CA VAL A 283 3.92 -0.26 -9.39
C VAL A 283 2.99 -0.37 -8.18
N ASN A 284 1.72 -0.70 -8.40
CA ASN A 284 0.76 -0.78 -7.31
C ASN A 284 0.87 -2.08 -6.51
N LEU A 285 1.31 -3.20 -7.09
CA LEU A 285 1.68 -4.40 -6.33
C LEU A 285 2.83 -4.10 -5.34
N GLU A 286 3.81 -3.30 -5.77
CA GLU A 286 4.87 -2.83 -4.89
C GLU A 286 4.33 -1.93 -3.76
N ARG A 287 3.48 -0.96 -4.08
CA ARG A 287 2.82 -0.11 -3.06
C ARG A 287 1.94 -0.91 -2.10
N MET A 288 1.26 -1.95 -2.56
CA MET A 288 0.40 -2.78 -1.71
C MET A 288 1.24 -3.56 -0.68
N ARG A 289 2.47 -3.96 -1.01
CA ARG A 289 3.41 -4.54 -0.02
C ARG A 289 3.82 -3.51 1.04
N TRP A 290 4.12 -2.28 0.63
CA TRP A 290 4.41 -1.20 1.58
C TRP A 290 3.20 -0.90 2.46
N LEU A 291 2.01 -0.78 1.85
CA LEU A 291 0.76 -0.43 2.51
C LEU A 291 0.33 -1.50 3.52
N ALA A 292 0.49 -2.79 3.19
CA ALA A 292 0.14 -3.88 4.10
C ALA A 292 0.86 -3.78 5.45
N ASN A 293 2.12 -3.33 5.45
CA ASN A 293 2.91 -3.11 6.67
C ASN A 293 2.48 -1.84 7.45
N GLU A 294 1.65 -0.99 6.85
CA GLU A 294 1.10 0.21 7.49
C GLU A 294 -0.32 0.03 8.02
N MET A 295 -1.01 -1.04 7.66
CA MET A 295 -2.38 -1.29 8.09
C MET A 295 -2.45 -1.59 9.59
N GLU A 296 -3.50 -1.10 10.23
CA GLU A 296 -3.89 -1.42 11.61
C GLU A 296 -5.33 -1.95 11.59
N GLU A 297 -5.73 -2.74 12.60
CA GLU A 297 -7.07 -3.36 12.64
C GLU A 297 -8.20 -2.31 12.65
N GLU A 298 -7.98 -1.17 13.30
CA GLU A 298 -8.91 -0.04 13.33
C GLU A 298 -8.18 1.20 12.82
N MET A 299 -8.63 1.80 11.72
CA MET A 299 -7.99 2.98 11.14
C MET A 299 -8.85 3.73 10.13
N VAL A 300 -8.52 4.99 9.89
CA VAL A 300 -9.02 5.76 8.74
C VAL A 300 -7.98 5.71 7.62
N LEU A 301 -8.32 5.09 6.49
CA LEU A 301 -7.50 5.07 5.28
C LEU A 301 -8.05 6.08 4.26
N VAL A 302 -7.21 7.00 3.78
CA VAL A 302 -7.52 7.88 2.66
C VAL A 302 -6.76 7.41 1.43
N ASP A 303 -7.53 6.99 0.44
CA ASP A 303 -7.08 6.78 -0.92
C ASP A 303 -7.00 8.13 -1.64
N ILE A 304 -5.79 8.62 -1.83
CA ILE A 304 -5.57 9.94 -2.44
C ILE A 304 -5.91 9.91 -3.93
N ALA A 305 -5.49 8.88 -4.66
CA ALA A 305 -5.68 8.81 -6.12
C ALA A 305 -7.13 8.45 -6.48
N GLY A 306 -7.76 7.56 -5.71
CA GLY A 306 -9.19 7.25 -5.81
C GLY A 306 -10.10 8.33 -5.24
N ALA A 307 -9.54 9.31 -4.50
CA ALA A 307 -10.28 10.35 -3.79
C ALA A 307 -11.45 9.73 -2.98
N LYS A 308 -11.09 8.76 -2.14
CA LYS A 308 -11.97 7.96 -1.29
C LYS A 308 -11.39 7.88 0.13
N LEU A 309 -12.25 7.77 1.12
CA LEU A 309 -11.88 7.49 2.50
C LEU A 309 -12.64 6.26 2.96
N VAL A 310 -11.93 5.35 3.61
CA VAL A 310 -12.46 4.10 4.18
C VAL A 310 -12.13 4.07 5.66
N TYR A 311 -13.11 3.74 6.49
CA TYR A 311 -12.91 3.43 7.90
C TYR A 311 -12.89 1.91 8.07
N TYR A 312 -11.82 1.42 8.68
CA TYR A 312 -11.60 0.02 9.03
C TYR A 312 -11.88 -0.20 10.50
N GLU A 313 -12.53 -1.31 10.81
CA GLU A 313 -12.74 -1.84 12.14
C GLU A 313 -12.55 -3.36 12.10
N ASN A 314 -11.81 -3.94 13.04
CA ASN A 314 -11.46 -5.37 13.06
C ASN A 314 -10.84 -5.86 11.74
N ALA A 315 -9.97 -5.06 11.14
CA ALA A 315 -9.32 -5.26 9.84
C ALA A 315 -10.29 -5.36 8.64
N GLN A 316 -11.54 -4.93 8.78
CA GLN A 316 -12.55 -4.93 7.72
C GLN A 316 -13.03 -3.51 7.40
N PRO A 317 -13.28 -3.18 6.13
CA PRO A 317 -13.88 -1.90 5.76
C PRO A 317 -15.36 -1.89 6.20
N VAL A 318 -15.73 -0.99 7.11
CA VAL A 318 -17.11 -0.90 7.64
C VAL A 318 -17.85 0.34 7.16
N TRP A 319 -17.14 1.35 6.65
CA TRP A 319 -17.72 2.56 6.11
C TRP A 319 -16.80 3.24 5.10
N GLU A 320 -17.37 3.85 4.06
CA GLU A 320 -16.59 4.63 3.08
C GLU A 320 -17.33 5.89 2.60
N THR A 321 -16.57 6.85 2.09
CA THR A 321 -17.10 8.11 1.54
C THR A 321 -16.16 8.71 0.50
N ARG A 322 -16.67 9.60 -0.35
CA ARG A 322 -15.85 10.34 -1.32
C ARG A 322 -15.07 11.46 -0.63
N THR A 323 -13.89 11.74 -1.18
CA THR A 323 -13.06 12.87 -0.76
C THR A 323 -12.73 13.82 -1.90
N GLN A 324 -12.27 15.03 -1.57
CA GLN A 324 -11.54 15.90 -2.50
C GLN A 324 -10.13 16.12 -1.96
N VAL A 325 -9.14 15.90 -2.82
CA VAL A 325 -7.71 15.92 -2.49
C VAL A 325 -7.01 17.13 -3.10
N GLY A 326 -5.72 17.28 -2.80
CA GLY A 326 -4.86 18.32 -3.36
C GLY A 326 -4.86 18.32 -4.89
N ARG A 327 -4.75 19.50 -5.49
CA ARG A 327 -4.48 19.61 -6.92
C ARG A 327 -3.01 19.22 -7.21
N PRO A 328 -2.63 18.87 -8.45
CA PRO A 328 -1.26 18.50 -8.78
C PRO A 328 -0.19 19.54 -8.37
N ALA A 329 -0.51 20.84 -8.46
CA ALA A 329 0.40 21.91 -8.04
C ALA A 329 0.56 22.06 -6.51
N ARG A 330 -0.33 21.46 -5.71
CA ARG A 330 -0.35 21.48 -4.24
C ARG A 330 -0.88 20.13 -3.75
N PRO A 331 -0.08 19.04 -3.90
CA PRO A 331 -0.55 17.69 -3.68
C PRO A 331 -0.84 17.44 -2.19
N THR A 332 -1.74 16.50 -1.93
CA THR A 332 -1.92 15.92 -0.59
C THR A 332 -0.71 15.02 -0.30
N PRO A 333 0.02 15.24 0.82
CA PRO A 333 1.20 14.44 1.14
C PRO A 333 0.82 13.04 1.64
N LEU A 334 1.71 12.07 1.42
CA LEU A 334 1.63 10.75 2.04
C LEU A 334 1.91 10.88 3.54
N MET A 335 1.09 10.25 4.37
CA MET A 335 1.15 10.49 5.82
C MET A 335 0.56 9.36 6.65
N LYS A 336 1.23 9.02 7.76
CA LYS A 336 0.65 8.23 8.86
C LYS A 336 0.64 9.04 10.15
N SER A 337 -0.53 9.18 10.77
CA SER A 337 -0.73 9.93 12.01
C SER A 337 -1.85 9.32 12.84
N ARG A 338 -2.33 10.05 13.85
CA ARG A 338 -3.45 9.65 14.71
C ARG A 338 -4.43 10.80 14.88
N ILE A 339 -5.70 10.55 14.60
CA ILE A 339 -6.81 11.46 14.88
C ILE A 339 -6.93 11.59 16.40
N THR A 340 -6.92 12.82 16.88
CA THR A 340 -6.90 13.13 18.33
C THR A 340 -8.14 13.88 18.79
N HIS A 341 -8.68 14.75 17.95
CA HIS A 341 -9.81 15.60 18.31
C HIS A 341 -10.54 16.11 17.08
N PHE A 342 -11.74 16.64 17.30
CA PHE A 342 -12.54 17.35 16.31
C PHE A 342 -12.67 18.82 16.70
N THR A 343 -12.67 19.71 15.71
CA THR A 343 -13.05 21.12 15.89
C THR A 343 -14.42 21.32 15.25
N PHE A 344 -15.47 21.48 16.05
CA PHE A 344 -16.80 21.88 15.60
C PHE A 344 -16.88 23.39 15.40
N ASN A 345 -17.65 23.82 14.40
CA ASN A 345 -17.80 25.22 13.99
C ASN A 345 -16.43 25.93 13.90
N PRO A 346 -15.49 25.41 13.10
CA PRO A 346 -14.13 25.94 13.03
C PRO A 346 -14.13 27.39 12.51
N THR A 347 -13.20 28.21 13.04
CA THR A 347 -12.68 29.33 12.27
C THR A 347 -11.58 28.83 11.34
N TRP A 348 -11.33 29.53 10.23
CA TRP A 348 -10.26 29.17 9.31
C TRP A 348 -9.23 30.29 9.21
N THR A 349 -8.05 30.07 9.78
CA THR A 349 -6.90 30.95 9.54
C THR A 349 -6.24 30.53 8.23
N ILE A 350 -6.20 31.44 7.27
CA ILE A 350 -5.80 31.16 5.89
C ILE A 350 -4.28 30.97 5.83
N PRO A 351 -3.77 29.80 5.38
CA PRO A 351 -2.33 29.55 5.26
C PRO A 351 -1.63 30.54 4.32
N PRO A 352 -0.34 30.87 4.54
CA PRO A 352 0.40 31.86 3.74
C PRO A 352 0.36 31.59 2.23
N THR A 353 0.44 30.32 1.82
CA THR A 353 0.38 29.94 0.41
C THR A 353 -0.99 30.24 -0.21
N ILE A 354 -2.08 29.93 0.50
CA ILE A 354 -3.45 30.22 0.05
C ILE A 354 -3.72 31.72 0.06
N LEU A 355 -3.23 32.43 1.08
CA LEU A 355 -3.28 33.89 1.14
C LEU A 355 -2.69 34.49 -0.15
N ARG A 356 -1.43 34.16 -0.46
CA ARG A 356 -0.71 34.73 -1.61
C ARG A 356 -1.29 34.33 -2.96
N GLN A 357 -1.59 33.04 -3.15
CA GLN A 357 -1.92 32.50 -4.46
C GLN A 357 -3.41 32.55 -4.80
N ASP A 358 -4.29 32.46 -3.78
CA ASP A 358 -5.73 32.36 -4.02
C ASP A 358 -6.50 33.60 -3.52
N LYS A 359 -6.16 34.16 -2.35
CA LYS A 359 -6.96 35.23 -1.74
C LYS A 359 -6.56 36.64 -2.14
N LEU A 360 -5.25 36.94 -2.21
CA LEU A 360 -4.80 38.27 -2.65
C LEU A 360 -5.31 38.65 -4.05
N PRO A 361 -5.35 37.76 -5.06
CA PRO A 361 -5.93 38.10 -6.35
C PRO A 361 -7.41 38.53 -6.27
N GLU A 362 -8.22 37.83 -5.47
CA GLU A 362 -9.64 38.16 -5.27
C GLU A 362 -9.81 39.48 -4.51
N ILE A 363 -9.05 39.68 -3.44
CA ILE A 363 -9.13 40.89 -2.59
C ILE A 363 -8.68 42.14 -3.36
N ARG A 364 -7.61 42.03 -4.17
CA ARG A 364 -7.14 43.13 -5.03
C ARG A 364 -8.16 43.52 -6.09
N ARG A 365 -8.95 42.55 -6.57
CA ARG A 365 -10.01 42.80 -7.54
C ARG A 365 -11.20 43.50 -6.88
N ASP A 366 -11.55 43.08 -5.67
CA ASP A 366 -12.65 43.65 -4.91
C ASP A 366 -12.45 43.42 -3.40
N ILE A 367 -12.15 44.49 -2.67
CA ILE A 367 -11.90 44.43 -1.22
C ILE A 367 -13.13 43.96 -0.43
N SER A 368 -14.34 44.20 -0.94
CA SER A 368 -15.58 43.76 -0.29
C SER A 368 -15.76 42.24 -0.33
N TYR A 369 -14.88 41.52 -1.06
CA TYR A 369 -14.70 40.07 -0.93
C TYR A 369 -14.54 39.62 0.53
N LEU A 370 -13.76 40.36 1.33
CA LEU A 370 -13.51 40.03 2.73
C LEU A 370 -14.82 39.96 3.53
N GLN A 371 -15.63 41.02 3.43
CA GLN A 371 -16.91 41.10 4.12
C GLN A 371 -17.89 40.03 3.61
N ARG A 372 -18.02 39.85 2.29
CA ARG A 372 -18.93 38.84 1.72
C ARG A 372 -18.59 37.41 2.13
N ASN A 373 -17.34 37.14 2.46
CA ASN A 373 -16.86 35.82 2.87
C ASN A 373 -16.63 35.72 4.39
N ASN A 374 -17.02 36.73 5.19
CA ASN A 374 -16.79 36.81 6.63
C ASN A 374 -15.32 36.59 7.02
N ILE A 375 -14.41 37.27 6.32
CA ILE A 375 -12.97 37.21 6.56
C ILE A 375 -12.54 38.48 7.28
N ARG A 376 -11.95 38.31 8.46
CA ARG A 376 -11.29 39.38 9.22
C ARG A 376 -9.82 39.46 8.87
N VAL A 377 -9.29 40.67 8.94
CA VAL A 377 -7.86 40.93 8.76
C VAL A 377 -7.25 41.20 10.12
N LEU A 378 -6.24 40.43 10.50
CA LEU A 378 -5.62 40.49 11.82
C LEU A 378 -4.12 40.76 11.66
N ASP A 379 -3.51 41.40 12.65
CA ASP A 379 -2.06 41.34 12.82
C ASP A 379 -1.63 40.01 13.47
N TYR A 380 -0.32 39.78 13.62
CA TYR A 380 0.20 38.58 14.28
C TYR A 380 -0.05 38.52 15.79
N SER A 381 -0.42 39.63 16.44
CA SER A 381 -0.86 39.65 17.83
C SER A 381 -2.33 39.22 17.97
N GLY A 382 -3.07 39.17 16.86
CA GLY A 382 -4.48 38.83 16.78
C GLY A 382 -5.41 40.03 16.84
N ALA A 383 -4.88 41.26 16.82
CA ALA A 383 -5.69 42.47 16.77
C ALA A 383 -6.26 42.67 15.36
N GLU A 384 -7.51 43.13 15.28
CA GLU A 384 -8.19 43.36 14.00
C GLU A 384 -7.71 44.67 13.35
N LEU A 385 -7.42 44.58 12.06
CA LEU A 385 -6.92 45.67 11.22
C LEU A 385 -8.04 46.16 10.29
N GLN A 386 -8.07 47.45 10.01
CA GLN A 386 -9.00 48.03 9.05
C GLN A 386 -8.54 47.69 7.63
N ALA A 387 -9.41 47.04 6.85
CA ALA A 387 -9.04 46.51 5.54
C ALA A 387 -8.71 47.61 4.52
N ASP A 388 -9.36 48.76 4.60
CA ASP A 388 -9.16 49.94 3.75
C ASP A 388 -7.83 50.66 4.00
N GLU A 389 -7.20 50.45 5.16
CA GLU A 389 -5.87 50.97 5.49
C GLU A 389 -4.72 50.09 4.97
N ILE A 390 -5.03 48.90 4.43
CA ILE A 390 -4.04 47.93 3.98
C ILE A 390 -3.71 48.11 2.50
N ASP A 391 -2.42 48.23 2.17
CA ASP A 391 -1.94 48.08 0.80
C ASP A 391 -2.04 46.60 0.37
N TRP A 392 -3.12 46.24 -0.31
CA TRP A 392 -3.34 44.88 -0.79
C TRP A 392 -2.37 44.42 -1.90
N SER A 393 -1.58 45.33 -2.47
CA SER A 393 -0.50 44.98 -3.39
C SER A 393 0.68 44.37 -2.62
N ASN A 394 0.98 44.92 -1.45
CA ASN A 394 2.03 44.44 -0.56
C ASN A 394 1.57 44.46 0.92
N PRO A 395 0.60 43.60 1.29
CA PRO A 395 0.06 43.60 2.63
C PRO A 395 1.14 43.01 3.53
N GLY A 396 1.59 43.80 4.52
CA GLY A 396 2.68 43.42 5.43
C GLY A 396 2.36 42.21 6.31
N GLY A 397 2.71 42.28 7.59
CA GLY A 397 2.47 41.18 8.54
C GLY A 397 1.01 41.01 8.91
N ILE A 398 0.22 40.36 8.06
CA ILE A 398 -1.22 40.11 8.28
C ILE A 398 -1.57 38.62 8.32
N MET A 399 -2.67 38.31 8.98
CA MET A 399 -3.37 37.04 8.94
C MET A 399 -4.81 37.27 8.49
N LEU A 400 -5.30 36.41 7.59
CA LEU A 400 -6.72 36.37 7.27
C LEU A 400 -7.39 35.25 8.05
N ARG A 401 -8.48 35.56 8.75
CA ARG A 401 -9.28 34.56 9.47
C ARG A 401 -10.72 34.62 9.01
N GLN A 402 -11.20 33.53 8.43
CA GLN A 402 -12.61 33.34 8.14
C GLN A 402 -13.35 32.88 9.41
N ASP A 403 -14.43 33.58 9.73
CA ASP A 403 -15.30 33.22 10.85
C ASP A 403 -16.02 31.89 10.62
N SER A 404 -16.47 31.27 11.71
CA SER A 404 -17.28 30.06 11.66
C SER A 404 -18.64 30.34 11.01
N GLY A 405 -19.19 29.32 10.34
CA GLY A 405 -20.52 29.40 9.74
C GLY A 405 -20.65 28.54 8.48
N PRO A 406 -21.84 28.48 7.87
CA PRO A 406 -22.12 27.58 6.74
C PRO A 406 -21.26 27.84 5.50
N ALA A 407 -20.73 29.06 5.33
CA ALA A 407 -19.85 29.43 4.23
C ALA A 407 -18.35 29.27 4.54
N ASN A 408 -17.99 28.81 5.75
CA ASN A 408 -16.60 28.60 6.12
C ASN A 408 -15.97 27.53 5.22
N ALA A 409 -14.76 27.77 4.69
CA ALA A 409 -14.09 26.83 3.78
C ALA A 409 -13.79 25.46 4.40
N LEU A 410 -13.69 25.38 5.73
CA LEU A 410 -13.54 24.15 6.51
C LEU A 410 -14.87 23.47 6.88
N GLY A 411 -16.00 24.03 6.44
CA GLY A 411 -17.33 23.52 6.75
C GLY A 411 -17.65 23.56 8.25
N GLN A 412 -18.42 22.57 8.70
CA GLN A 412 -18.93 22.50 10.07
C GLN A 412 -17.99 21.77 11.05
N VAL A 413 -17.08 20.94 10.55
CA VAL A 413 -16.16 20.15 11.39
C VAL A 413 -14.80 19.93 10.74
N VAL A 414 -13.76 19.93 11.56
CA VAL A 414 -12.39 19.54 11.19
C VAL A 414 -11.96 18.36 12.04
N ILE A 415 -11.44 17.32 11.41
CA ILE A 415 -10.85 16.15 12.03
C ILE A 415 -9.33 16.36 12.12
N ARG A 416 -8.81 16.40 13.33
CA ARG A 416 -7.47 16.88 13.64
C ARG A 416 -6.56 15.73 14.03
N PHE A 417 -5.39 15.71 13.40
CA PHE A 417 -4.29 14.81 13.71
C PHE A 417 -2.97 15.61 13.68
N PRO A 418 -1.99 15.30 14.54
CA PRO A 418 -0.70 15.99 14.52
C PRO A 418 -0.01 15.82 13.17
N ASN A 419 0.51 16.92 12.62
CA ASN A 419 1.36 16.92 11.43
C ASN A 419 2.13 18.23 11.27
N SER A 420 3.20 18.20 10.47
CA SER A 420 4.06 19.37 10.20
C SER A 420 3.59 20.25 9.02
N GLU A 421 2.57 19.80 8.28
CA GLU A 421 2.15 20.36 6.98
C GLU A 421 0.78 21.06 7.03
N ALA A 422 0.20 21.24 8.24
CA ALA A 422 -1.14 21.78 8.45
C ALA A 422 -2.26 21.09 7.61
N ILE A 423 -2.14 19.78 7.43
CA ILE A 423 -3.11 18.93 6.73
C ILE A 423 -4.20 18.48 7.69
N TYR A 424 -5.45 18.51 7.24
CA TYR A 424 -6.61 18.05 8.01
C TYR A 424 -7.57 17.29 7.10
N LEU A 425 -8.41 16.43 7.70
CA LEU A 425 -9.67 16.04 7.07
C LEU A 425 -10.75 17.02 7.54
N HIS A 426 -11.61 17.50 6.66
CA HIS A 426 -12.62 18.48 7.05
C HIS A 426 -13.86 18.47 6.18
N ASP A 427 -14.94 19.05 6.69
CA ASP A 427 -16.17 19.31 5.95
C ASP A 427 -15.96 20.42 4.90
N THR A 428 -16.93 20.65 4.01
CA THR A 428 -16.84 21.74 3.05
C THR A 428 -18.23 22.21 2.58
N PRO A 429 -18.42 23.52 2.32
CA PRO A 429 -19.60 24.02 1.64
C PRO A 429 -19.64 23.60 0.15
N SER A 430 -18.50 23.21 -0.42
CA SER A 430 -18.38 22.83 -1.85
C SER A 430 -18.84 21.39 -2.11
N LYS A 431 -20.05 21.01 -1.66
CA LYS A 431 -20.58 19.64 -1.74
C LYS A 431 -20.70 19.12 -3.18
N ARG A 432 -21.13 19.97 -4.12
CA ARG A 432 -21.27 19.62 -5.55
C ARG A 432 -19.97 19.10 -6.19
N LEU A 433 -18.80 19.41 -5.62
CA LEU A 433 -17.53 18.92 -6.17
C LEU A 433 -17.30 17.42 -5.91
N PHE A 434 -18.04 16.79 -5.00
CA PHE A 434 -17.99 15.34 -4.80
C PHE A 434 -18.65 14.55 -5.95
N GLU A 435 -19.48 15.20 -6.76
CA GLU A 435 -20.08 14.62 -7.97
C GLU A 435 -19.14 14.64 -9.18
N ARG A 436 -17.94 15.22 -9.03
CA ARG A 436 -16.93 15.21 -10.09
C ARG A 436 -16.16 13.88 -10.07
N ASP A 437 -15.81 13.39 -11.25
CA ASP A 437 -15.00 12.16 -11.38
C ASP A 437 -13.58 12.42 -10.86
N GLN A 438 -12.93 13.47 -11.35
CA GLN A 438 -11.67 13.96 -10.81
C GLN A 438 -11.92 14.95 -9.65
N ARG A 439 -11.44 14.61 -8.45
CA ARG A 439 -11.69 15.38 -7.21
C ARG A 439 -10.44 16.05 -6.61
N ALA A 440 -9.45 16.36 -7.45
CA ALA A 440 -8.21 17.04 -7.08
C ALA A 440 -8.37 18.58 -7.11
N PHE A 441 -9.07 19.15 -6.13
CA PHE A 441 -9.42 20.60 -6.10
C PHE A 441 -8.76 21.39 -4.95
N SER A 442 -8.29 20.70 -3.91
CA SER A 442 -7.84 21.34 -2.68
C SER A 442 -6.42 21.91 -2.80
N SER A 443 -5.92 22.41 -1.68
CA SER A 443 -4.56 22.92 -1.51
C SER A 443 -3.77 22.04 -0.53
N GLY A 444 -3.98 20.72 -0.59
CA GLY A 444 -3.29 19.70 0.23
C GLY A 444 -4.21 19.02 1.26
N CYS A 445 -5.07 19.76 1.94
CA CYS A 445 -6.06 19.20 2.88
C CYS A 445 -7.09 18.31 2.17
N ILE A 446 -7.78 17.46 2.93
CA ILE A 446 -8.75 16.50 2.40
C ILE A 446 -10.16 16.93 2.83
N ARG A 447 -11.02 17.22 1.85
CA ARG A 447 -12.44 17.46 2.13
C ARG A 447 -13.17 16.12 2.11
N VAL A 448 -14.01 15.89 3.10
CA VAL A 448 -14.77 14.64 3.27
C VAL A 448 -16.25 14.91 3.02
N GLU A 449 -16.89 14.12 2.16
CA GLU A 449 -18.28 14.34 1.76
C GLU A 449 -19.22 14.23 2.96
N ASN A 450 -19.08 13.15 3.72
CA ASN A 450 -19.87 12.85 4.91
C ASN A 450 -19.04 13.02 6.18
N ALA A 451 -18.40 14.19 6.34
CA ALA A 451 -17.48 14.46 7.45
C ALA A 451 -18.12 14.31 8.84
N LEU A 452 -19.39 14.70 8.99
CA LEU A 452 -20.11 14.58 10.26
C LEU A 452 -20.44 13.12 10.61
N ASP A 453 -20.78 12.30 9.62
CA ASP A 453 -21.01 10.86 9.82
C ASP A 453 -19.71 10.18 10.29
N LEU A 454 -18.58 10.50 9.65
CA LEU A 454 -17.27 10.02 10.10
C LEU A 454 -16.99 10.45 11.55
N VAL A 455 -17.28 11.69 11.92
CA VAL A 455 -17.12 12.15 13.30
C VAL A 455 -17.99 11.35 14.26
N SER A 456 -19.26 11.07 13.93
CA SER A 456 -20.14 10.23 14.75
C SER A 456 -19.56 8.83 14.94
N ILE A 457 -19.16 8.18 13.85
CA ILE A 457 -18.57 6.83 13.84
C ILE A 457 -17.34 6.77 14.76
N LEU A 458 -16.41 7.71 14.60
CA LEU A 458 -15.16 7.72 15.37
C LEU A 458 -15.39 8.08 16.85
N MET A 459 -16.37 8.95 17.17
CA MET A 459 -16.75 9.26 18.55
C MET A 459 -17.41 8.06 19.23
N GLU A 460 -18.25 7.32 18.51
CA GLU A 460 -18.90 6.10 19.01
C GLU A 460 -17.88 4.98 19.26
N ALA A 461 -17.01 4.70 18.29
CA ALA A 461 -15.96 3.68 18.39
C ALA A 461 -15.06 3.89 19.62
N THR A 462 -14.72 5.16 19.90
CA THR A 462 -13.88 5.54 21.05
C THR A 462 -14.66 5.76 22.34
N GLN A 463 -15.99 5.61 22.33
CA GLN A 463 -16.86 5.90 23.48
C GLN A 463 -16.64 7.34 24.02
N THR A 464 -16.50 8.29 23.11
CA THR A 464 -16.36 9.71 23.44
C THR A 464 -17.70 10.25 23.96
N PRO A 465 -17.77 10.85 25.18
CA PRO A 465 -19.03 11.22 25.83
C PRO A 465 -19.94 12.14 25.00
N GLU A 466 -19.35 13.02 24.20
CA GLU A 466 -20.05 14.01 23.40
C GLU A 466 -20.68 13.42 22.12
N ALA A 467 -20.57 12.11 21.86
CA ALA A 467 -21.13 11.48 20.65
C ALA A 467 -22.64 11.76 20.50
N GLN A 468 -23.38 11.74 21.60
CA GLN A 468 -24.82 12.04 21.64
C GLN A 468 -25.15 13.54 21.60
N GLN A 469 -24.13 14.41 21.55
CA GLN A 469 -24.27 15.87 21.66
C GLN A 469 -23.85 16.60 20.38
N ILE A 470 -23.55 15.90 19.28
CA ILE A 470 -23.10 16.49 18.02
C ILE A 470 -24.02 17.62 17.55
N ASP A 471 -25.34 17.40 17.52
CA ASP A 471 -26.31 18.43 17.13
C ASP A 471 -26.27 19.65 18.05
N SER A 472 -26.09 19.45 19.36
CA SER A 472 -25.99 20.55 20.32
C SER A 472 -24.70 21.34 20.12
N LEU A 473 -23.58 20.67 19.83
CA LEU A 473 -22.30 21.31 19.50
C LEU A 473 -22.41 22.16 18.24
N LEU A 474 -23.03 21.64 17.19
CA LEU A 474 -23.28 22.37 15.93
C LEU A 474 -24.20 23.58 16.16
N ASN A 475 -25.35 23.36 16.81
CA ASN A 475 -26.35 24.40 17.07
C ASN A 475 -25.84 25.54 17.97
N SER A 476 -24.82 25.28 18.80
CA SER A 476 -24.19 26.33 19.60
C SER A 476 -23.55 27.43 18.76
N ARG A 477 -23.17 27.12 17.50
CA ARG A 477 -22.38 27.97 16.57
C ARG A 477 -21.05 28.47 17.12
N GLN A 478 -20.66 28.02 18.32
CA GLN A 478 -19.38 28.34 18.95
C GLN A 478 -18.34 27.32 18.50
N THR A 479 -17.12 27.79 18.24
CA THR A 479 -15.99 26.89 18.01
C THR A 479 -15.72 26.05 19.24
N ARG A 480 -15.74 24.73 19.10
CA ARG A 480 -15.50 23.78 20.20
C ARG A 480 -14.55 22.68 19.74
N ASN A 481 -13.52 22.42 20.54
CA ASN A 481 -12.67 21.26 20.37
C ASN A 481 -13.19 20.13 21.26
N VAL A 482 -13.33 18.94 20.69
CA VAL A 482 -13.75 17.72 21.39
C VAL A 482 -12.69 16.67 21.16
N SER A 483 -12.01 16.29 22.24
CA SER A 483 -10.97 15.26 22.19
C SER A 483 -11.57 13.87 22.14
N LEU A 484 -11.00 13.00 21.32
CA LEU A 484 -11.32 11.58 21.36
C LEU A 484 -10.77 10.97 22.66
N ARG A 485 -11.48 9.97 23.19
CA ARG A 485 -11.03 9.22 24.37
C ARG A 485 -9.74 8.42 24.09
N SER A 486 -9.65 7.83 22.91
CA SER A 486 -8.46 7.17 22.36
C SER A 486 -8.24 7.66 20.93
N SER A 487 -6.98 7.84 20.54
CA SER A 487 -6.66 8.31 19.18
C SER A 487 -6.82 7.18 18.15
N ILE A 488 -7.37 7.48 16.98
CA ILE A 488 -7.57 6.50 15.90
C ILE A 488 -6.52 6.72 14.80
N PRO A 489 -5.87 5.67 14.25
CA PRO A 489 -4.88 5.85 13.20
C PRO A 489 -5.48 6.50 11.96
N VAL A 490 -4.69 7.30 11.27
CA VAL A 490 -5.04 7.81 9.94
C VAL A 490 -3.86 7.63 9.00
N LEU A 491 -4.12 7.04 7.84
CA LEU A 491 -3.15 6.82 6.77
C LEU A 491 -3.64 7.49 5.50
N LEU A 492 -2.82 8.35 4.92
CA LEU A 492 -3.03 8.96 3.60
C LEU A 492 -2.07 8.26 2.63
N ALA A 493 -2.62 7.43 1.75
CA ALA A 493 -1.87 6.59 0.83
C ALA A 493 -2.32 6.83 -0.63
N TYR A 494 -1.48 6.44 -1.58
CA TYR A 494 -1.67 6.74 -3.00
C TYR A 494 -1.44 5.49 -3.84
N TRP A 495 -2.47 5.01 -4.54
CA TRP A 495 -2.36 3.92 -5.50
C TRP A 495 -3.29 4.13 -6.69
N THR A 496 -2.80 3.78 -7.88
CA THR A 496 -3.44 4.11 -9.15
C THR A 496 -4.01 2.89 -9.87
N ALA A 497 -3.88 1.70 -9.29
CA ALA A 497 -4.53 0.48 -9.74
C ALA A 497 -4.94 -0.36 -8.54
N GLU A 498 -6.14 -0.90 -8.58
CA GLU A 498 -6.66 -1.90 -7.65
C GLU A 498 -7.51 -2.91 -8.41
N ALA A 499 -7.90 -4.00 -7.77
CA ALA A 499 -8.85 -4.94 -8.33
C ALA A 499 -9.94 -5.26 -7.31
N ASP A 500 -11.14 -5.59 -7.79
CA ASP A 500 -12.21 -6.08 -6.93
C ASP A 500 -12.10 -7.59 -6.67
N ASP A 501 -13.05 -8.14 -5.90
CA ASP A 501 -13.12 -9.56 -5.56
C ASP A 501 -13.44 -10.47 -6.77
N LYS A 502 -13.90 -9.90 -7.88
CA LYS A 502 -14.16 -10.60 -9.15
C LYS A 502 -12.99 -10.52 -10.11
N GLY A 503 -11.91 -9.83 -9.75
CA GLY A 503 -10.73 -9.63 -10.58
C GLY A 503 -10.86 -8.50 -11.60
N HIS A 504 -11.89 -7.65 -11.50
CA HIS A 504 -11.98 -6.46 -12.34
C HIS A 504 -11.00 -5.40 -11.86
N ILE A 505 -10.13 -4.97 -12.76
CA ILE A 505 -9.11 -3.97 -12.46
C ILE A 505 -9.69 -2.58 -12.62
N ILE A 506 -9.50 -1.74 -11.60
CA ILE A 506 -9.84 -0.32 -11.60
C ILE A 506 -8.53 0.47 -11.73
N PHE A 507 -8.36 1.14 -12.86
CA PHE A 507 -7.26 2.06 -13.14
C PHE A 507 -7.65 3.49 -12.80
N ARG A 508 -6.67 4.26 -12.31
CA ARG A 508 -6.84 5.66 -11.92
C ARG A 508 -5.78 6.52 -12.59
N PRO A 509 -6.10 7.77 -12.93
CA PRO A 509 -5.10 8.71 -13.38
C PRO A 509 -4.02 8.91 -12.31
N ASP A 510 -2.75 8.87 -12.72
CA ASP A 510 -1.62 9.25 -11.86
C ASP A 510 -1.52 10.78 -11.74
N ILE A 511 -2.46 11.37 -11.00
CA ILE A 511 -2.64 12.83 -10.88
C ILE A 511 -1.41 13.57 -10.35
N TYR A 512 -0.51 12.90 -9.62
CA TYR A 512 0.72 13.47 -9.08
C TYR A 512 1.99 13.01 -9.80
N ASN A 513 1.90 12.16 -10.83
CA ASN A 513 3.03 11.58 -11.56
C ASN A 513 4.00 10.77 -10.68
N HIS A 514 3.46 10.05 -9.70
CA HIS A 514 4.25 9.24 -8.77
C HIS A 514 4.67 7.89 -9.37
N ASP A 515 3.87 7.32 -10.27
CA ASP A 515 4.06 5.94 -10.77
C ASP A 515 5.37 5.81 -11.54
N LYS A 516 5.70 6.82 -12.35
CA LYS A 516 6.94 6.85 -13.13
C LYS A 516 8.18 6.71 -12.24
N ARG A 517 8.17 7.32 -11.05
CA ARG A 517 9.29 7.26 -10.11
C ARG A 517 9.48 5.84 -9.57
N VAL A 518 8.39 5.18 -9.17
CA VAL A 518 8.43 3.79 -8.67
C VAL A 518 8.86 2.83 -9.77
N LEU A 519 8.27 2.96 -10.97
CA LEU A 519 8.60 2.11 -12.11
C LEU A 519 10.07 2.22 -12.51
N THR A 520 10.62 3.45 -12.53
CA THR A 520 12.04 3.67 -12.84
C THR A 520 12.93 2.95 -11.82
N ALA A 521 12.59 3.02 -10.54
CA ALA A 521 13.35 2.34 -9.49
C ALA A 521 13.23 0.81 -9.57
N LEU A 522 12.04 0.27 -9.89
CA LEU A 522 11.81 -1.16 -10.09
C LEU A 522 12.60 -1.74 -11.27
N ASN A 523 12.89 -0.91 -12.29
CA ASN A 523 13.64 -1.32 -13.48
C ASN A 523 15.16 -1.12 -13.35
N ALA A 524 15.61 -0.31 -12.38
CA ALA A 524 17.03 -0.03 -12.14
C ALA A 524 17.70 -1.07 -11.23
N HIS A 525 16.89 -1.77 -10.43
CA HIS A 525 17.26 -2.84 -9.52
C HIS A 525 16.56 -4.11 -9.94
#